data_AF-A0A535E9Z2-F1
#
_entry.id   AF-A0A535E9Z2-F1
#
_cell.length_a   1.000
_cell.length_b   1.000
_cell.length_c   1.000
_cell.angle_alpha   90.00
_cell.angle_beta   90.00
_cell.angle_gamma   90.00
#
_symmetry.space_group_name_H-M   'P 1'
#
loop_
_entity.id
_entity.type
_entity.pdbx_description
1 polymer ?
#
loop_
_entity_poly.entity_id
_entity_poly.type
_entity_poly.pdbx_seq_one_letter_code
_entity_poly.pdbx_strand_id
1 'polypeptide(L)' 'DDHAIAWGTRTGEANGKKLSVRFVHIQRIRDGKIVESWMFTDDQYNVDDFYS' A
#
# COMPACT_ATOMS: atom_id res chain seq x y z
N ASP A 1 20.08 7.09 5.71
CA ASP A 1 18.90 6.22 5.85
C ASP A 1 17.87 6.84 4.95
N ASP A 2 17.73 6.27 3.77
CA ASP A 2 17.04 6.94 2.68
C ASP A 2 15.60 6.43 2.65
N HIS A 3 14.64 7.33 2.46
CA HIS A 3 13.24 6.98 2.38
C HIS A 3 12.66 7.44 1.05
N ALA A 4 11.97 6.54 0.37
CA ALA A 4 11.11 6.87 -0.76
C ALA A 4 9.66 6.83 -0.31
N ILE A 5 8.86 7.81 -0.74
CA ILE A 5 7.45 7.91 -0.42
C ILE A 5 6.67 8.01 -1.74
N ALA A 6 5.79 7.05 -1.97
CA ALA A 6 4.87 7.04 -3.10
C ALA A 6 3.43 7.21 -2.58
N TRP A 7 2.66 8.05 -3.27
CA TRP A 7 1.24 8.28 -3.00
C TRP A 7 0.47 7.88 -4.23
N GLY A 8 -0.68 7.22 -4.06
CA GLY A 8 -1.48 6.80 -5.20
C GLY A 8 -2.85 6.27 -4.81
N THR A 9 -3.56 5.78 -5.82
CA THR A 9 -4.79 5.00 -5.64
C THR A 9 -4.48 3.55 -5.95
N ARG A 10 -4.82 2.64 -5.03
CA ARG A 10 -4.73 1.20 -5.23
C ARG A 10 -6.11 0.69 -5.63
N THR A 11 -6.19 0.02 -6.77
CA THR A 11 -7.41 -0.62 -7.26
C THR A 11 -7.22 -2.13 -7.37
N GLY A 12 -8.31 -2.90 -7.26
CA GLY A 12 -8.29 -4.36 -7.39
C GLY A 12 -9.68 -4.97 -7.52
N GLU A 13 -9.77 -6.13 -8.15
CA GLU A 13 -10.99 -6.93 -8.24
C GLU A 13 -10.66 -8.40 -7.90
N ALA A 14 -11.36 -9.00 -6.93
CA ALA A 14 -11.12 -10.38 -6.50
C ALA A 14 -12.39 -10.96 -5.85
N ASN A 15 -12.75 -12.21 -6.17
CA ASN A 15 -13.91 -12.91 -5.57
C ASN A 15 -15.23 -12.09 -5.60
N GLY A 16 -15.45 -11.29 -6.65
CA GLY A 16 -16.61 -10.39 -6.77
C GLY A 16 -16.52 -9.10 -5.94
N LYS A 17 -15.48 -8.94 -5.11
CA LYS A 17 -15.17 -7.71 -4.36
C LYS A 17 -14.36 -6.75 -5.24
N LYS A 18 -14.54 -5.45 -5.01
CA LYS A 18 -13.76 -4.38 -5.66
C LYS A 18 -13.11 -3.50 -4.59
N LEU A 19 -11.87 -3.10 -4.85
CA LEU A 19 -11.11 -2.18 -4.01
C LEU A 19 -10.75 -0.93 -4.81
N SER A 20 -10.90 0.23 -4.18
CA SER A 20 -10.37 1.51 -4.65
C SER A 20 -10.09 2.40 -3.45
N VAL A 21 -8.83 2.48 -3.04
CA VAL A 21 -8.41 3.22 -1.84
C VAL A 21 -7.20 4.10 -2.14
N ARG A 22 -7.10 5.25 -1.48
CA ARG A 22 -5.86 6.04 -1.52
C ARG A 22 -4.87 5.40 -0.58
N PHE A 23 -3.60 5.40 -0.96
CA PHE A 23 -2.55 4.84 -0.15
C PHE A 23 -1.25 5.65 -0.23
N VAL A 24 -0.44 5.49 0.81
CA VAL A 24 0.95 5.91 0.85
C VAL A 24 1.80 4.67 1.08
N HIS A 25 2.83 4.48 0.25
CA HIS A 25 3.85 3.45 0.42
C HIS A 25 5.17 4.12 0.76
N ILE A 26 5.64 3.85 1.96
CA ILE A 26 6.92 4.32 2.47
C ILE A 26 7.91 3.16 2.39
N GLN A 27 9.07 3.41 1.79
CA GLN A 27 10.12 2.43 1.66
C GLN A 27 11.41 2.96 2.27
N ARG A 28 12.05 2.15 3.11
CA ARG A 28 13.40 2.42 3.60
C ARG A 28 14.42 1.78 2.66
N ILE A 29 15.44 2.53 2.28
CA ILE A 29 16.47 2.13 1.32
C ILE A 29 17.84 2.13 2.00
N ARG A 30 18.58 1.03 1.82
CA ARG A 30 19.96 0.85 2.26
C ARG A 30 20.76 0.17 1.15
N ASP A 31 21.93 0.73 0.84
CA ASP A 31 22.82 0.23 -0.22
C ASP A 31 22.11 0.07 -1.57
N GLY A 32 21.25 1.04 -1.91
CA GLY A 32 20.45 1.06 -3.15
C GLY A 32 19.31 0.05 -3.22
N LYS A 33 19.03 -0.67 -2.12
CA LYS A 33 17.97 -1.69 -2.06
C LYS A 33 16.90 -1.32 -1.03
N ILE A 34 15.65 -1.66 -1.32
CA ILE A 34 14.56 -1.55 -0.35
C ILE A 34 14.76 -2.60 0.73
N VAL A 35 14.81 -2.18 1.99
CA VAL A 35 14.99 -3.05 3.15
C VAL A 35 13.76 -3.11 4.06
N GLU A 36 12.83 -2.16 3.91
CA GLU A 36 11.58 -2.11 4.67
C GLU A 36 10.48 -1.42 3.86
N SER A 37 9.23 -1.78 4.11
CA SER A 37 8.05 -1.21 3.46
C SER A 37 6.89 -1.09 4.42
N TRP A 38 6.30 0.10 4.48
CA TRP A 38 5.06 0.38 5.20
C TRP A 38 4.01 0.89 4.23
N MET A 39 2.79 0.37 4.33
CA MET A 39 1.66 0.80 3.52
C MET A 39 0.59 1.35 4.44
N PHE A 40 0.10 2.54 4.13
CA PHE A 40 -1.00 3.18 4.81
C PHE A 40 -2.10 3.43 3.80
N THR A 41 -3.35 3.16 4.18
CA THR A 41 -4.52 3.41 3.34
C THR A 41 -5.48 4.34 4.09
N ASP A 42 -6.31 5.08 3.35
CA ASP A 42 -7.38 5.88 3.93
C ASP A 42 -8.58 5.05 4.41
N ASP A 43 -8.68 3.78 4.02
CA ASP A 43 -9.75 2.87 4.42
C ASP A 43 -9.23 1.44 4.67
N GLN A 44 -8.67 1.22 5.86
CA GLN A 44 -8.12 -0.09 6.23
C GLN A 44 -9.22 -1.17 6.35
N TYR A 45 -10.44 -0.81 6.75
CA TYR A 45 -11.54 -1.77 6.85
C TYR A 45 -11.92 -2.34 5.49
N ASN A 46 -11.99 -1.50 4.45
CA ASN A 46 -12.24 -1.95 3.08
C ASN A 46 -11.10 -2.83 2.55
N VAL A 47 -9.85 -2.49 2.88
CA VAL A 47 -8.71 -3.34 2.56
C VAL A 47 -8.82 -4.71 3.23
N ASP A 48 -9.16 -4.77 4.52
CA ASP A 48 -9.30 -6.02 5.27
C ASP A 48 -10.48 -6.85 4.74
N ASP A 49 -11.61 -6.22 4.40
CA ASP A 49 -12.75 -6.91 3.77
C ASP A 49 -12.37 -7.47 2.39
N PHE A 50 -11.65 -6.70 1.56
CA PHE A 50 -11.21 -7.15 0.24
C PHE A 50 -10.34 -8.42 0.30
N TYR A 51 -9.47 -8.54 1.30
CA TYR A 51 -8.56 -9.68 1.47
C TYR A 51 -9.10 -10.82 2.33
N SER A 52 -10.33 -10.71 2.85
CA SER A 52 -11.01 -11.80 3.57
C SER A 52 -11.58 -12.89 2.67
#